data_AF-A0A485KDR0-F1
#
_entry.id   AF-A0A485KDR0-F1
#
_cell.length_a   1.000
_cell.length_b   1.000
_cell.length_c   1.000
_cell.angle_alpha   90.00
_cell.angle_beta   90.00
_cell.angle_gamma   90.00
#
_symmetry.space_group_name_H-M   'P 1'
#
loop_
_entity.id
_entity.type
_entity.pdbx_description
1 polymer ?
#
loop_
_entity_poly.entity_id
_entity_poly.type
_entity_poly.pdbx_seq_one_letter_code
_entity_poly.pdbx_strand_id
1 'polypeptide(L)'
;MVEVTLNCLVVGEGSPFPVVIDAEKTVGILKDKIKEKKMYQFPAKELELYHTLKGNTEVDEDVLRELKQQGSNDLTVKYVNDIAWMNPIKLLKRYFDANPPVEEQIHVLVVVPEEKKTKDKWTALELSTIAPEVQWEVWKSVVGIVVKDSMVTFATSTALVVDRTSTHLYLLTNLHFFPEETYECLSSEFINNIKKYWTDKSLKKAHGKRKNDSTSDSGPSIPKSQRMKTAVSYVTDPILIQIEQLYPDEEALKKVHEFTLESDICWRSSVDFDFAILKIPLQATQLDLVGCKMAFSVYPTMPVHVFGFPGNLVGGKFKHRYAIIPAQVTGIMWNQMTLSTLSAPGLSGSAIVCTTRGTPVGYFGGLFDGSTNEQYQSYGFTLQGLPHDLPCFENETKEA
;
A
#
# COMPACT_ATOMS: atom_id res chain seq x y z
N MET A 1 -33.75 -3.18 -44.13
CA MET A 1 -32.76 -3.13 -43.04
C MET A 1 -33.44 -2.38 -41.91
N VAL A 2 -33.61 -3.00 -40.74
CA VAL A 2 -34.28 -2.36 -39.61
C VAL A 2 -33.19 -1.84 -38.69
N GLU A 3 -32.97 -0.53 -38.68
CA GLU A 3 -32.02 0.10 -37.77
C GLU A 3 -32.67 0.28 -36.40
N VAL A 4 -31.91 -0.03 -35.35
CA VAL A 4 -32.29 0.20 -33.96
C VAL A 4 -31.24 1.07 -33.27
N THR A 5 -31.71 1.94 -32.38
CA THR A 5 -30.85 2.76 -31.52
C THR A 5 -30.84 2.14 -30.12
N LEU A 6 -29.67 1.70 -29.66
CA LEU A 6 -29.49 1.11 -28.35
C LEU A 6 -28.75 2.09 -27.44
N ASN A 7 -29.34 2.45 -26.31
CA ASN A 7 -28.62 3.17 -25.26
C ASN A 7 -27.79 2.19 -24.43
N CYS A 8 -26.48 2.35 -24.49
CA CYS A 8 -25.51 1.55 -23.77
C CYS A 8 -25.01 2.32 -22.54
N LEU A 9 -24.83 1.64 -21.41
CA LEU A 9 -24.20 2.22 -20.23
C LEU A 9 -22.96 1.42 -19.84
N VAL A 10 -21.83 2.11 -19.65
CA VAL A 10 -20.61 1.49 -19.10
C VAL A 10 -20.70 1.51 -17.59
N VAL A 11 -20.50 0.34 -16.98
CA VAL A 11 -20.44 0.20 -15.52
C VAL A 11 -19.30 1.06 -14.97
N GLY A 12 -19.59 1.95 -14.00
CA GLY A 12 -18.63 2.88 -13.39
C GLY A 12 -18.50 4.24 -14.07
N GLU A 13 -18.95 4.43 -15.32
CA GLU A 13 -18.94 5.75 -15.97
C GLU A 13 -20.19 6.58 -15.65
N GLY A 14 -21.33 5.91 -15.38
CA GLY A 14 -22.58 6.56 -14.98
C GLY A 14 -23.25 7.41 -16.08
N SER A 15 -22.73 7.41 -17.31
CA SER A 15 -23.30 8.16 -18.45
C SER A 15 -23.67 7.23 -19.62
N PRO A 16 -24.96 7.10 -19.97
CA PRO A 16 -25.39 6.30 -21.10
C PRO A 16 -25.06 6.99 -22.44
N PHE A 17 -24.89 6.20 -23.50
CA PHE A 17 -24.60 6.69 -24.84
C PHE A 17 -25.32 5.85 -25.92
N PRO A 18 -25.82 6.48 -27.00
CA PRO A 18 -26.57 5.75 -28.03
C PRO A 18 -25.64 5.04 -29.02
N VAL A 19 -26.04 3.88 -29.53
CA VAL A 19 -25.37 3.14 -30.62
C VAL A 19 -26.41 2.76 -31.67
N VAL A 20 -26.22 3.20 -32.91
CA VAL A 20 -27.09 2.87 -34.04
C VAL A 20 -26.54 1.63 -34.76
N ILE A 21 -27.37 0.60 -34.91
CA ILE A 21 -27.01 -0.69 -35.50
C ILE A 21 -28.21 -1.36 -36.17
N ASP A 22 -27.97 -2.11 -37.23
CA ASP A 22 -28.98 -2.96 -37.88
C ASP A 22 -29.32 -4.18 -36.99
N ALA A 23 -30.60 -4.40 -36.72
CA ALA A 23 -31.11 -5.45 -35.84
C ALA A 23 -30.76 -6.88 -36.34
N GLU A 24 -30.48 -7.03 -37.64
CA GLU A 24 -30.03 -8.29 -38.23
C GLU A 24 -28.53 -8.55 -38.03
N LYS A 25 -27.80 -7.66 -37.35
CA LYS A 25 -26.39 -7.87 -36.98
C LYS A 25 -26.26 -8.68 -35.70
N THR A 26 -25.08 -9.26 -35.51
CA THR A 26 -24.73 -10.04 -34.32
C THR A 26 -24.31 -9.13 -33.17
N VAL A 27 -24.39 -9.67 -31.95
CA VAL A 27 -23.86 -9.02 -30.74
C VAL A 27 -22.34 -8.76 -30.87
N GLY A 28 -21.59 -9.58 -31.61
CA GLY A 28 -20.19 -9.32 -31.92
C GLY A 28 -19.97 -7.97 -32.62
N ILE A 29 -20.81 -7.64 -33.60
CA ILE A 29 -20.73 -6.37 -34.34
C ILE A 29 -21.12 -5.18 -33.43
N LEU A 30 -22.03 -5.39 -32.48
CA LEU A 30 -22.35 -4.39 -31.45
C LEU A 30 -21.12 -4.10 -30.56
N LYS A 31 -20.37 -5.13 -30.16
CA LYS A 31 -19.11 -4.95 -29.40
C LYS A 31 -18.09 -4.12 -30.18
N ASP A 32 -17.93 -4.37 -31.48
CA ASP A 32 -17.02 -3.61 -32.33
C ASP A 32 -17.40 -2.12 -32.41
N LYS A 33 -18.70 -1.83 -32.58
CA LYS A 33 -19.22 -0.44 -32.58
C LYS A 33 -19.03 0.27 -31.24
N ILE A 34 -19.27 -0.41 -30.13
CA ILE A 34 -19.05 0.15 -28.78
C ILE A 34 -17.57 0.50 -28.59
N LYS A 35 -16.69 -0.43 -28.96
CA LYS A 35 -15.24 -0.22 -28.92
C LYS A 35 -14.83 1.01 -29.74
N GLU A 36 -15.29 1.10 -30.97
CA GLU A 36 -14.96 2.23 -31.87
C GLU A 36 -15.44 3.55 -31.29
N LYS A 37 -16.69 3.59 -30.80
CA LYS A 37 -17.31 4.81 -30.26
C LYS A 37 -16.64 5.30 -28.96
N LYS A 38 -16.18 4.39 -28.11
CA LYS A 38 -15.48 4.70 -26.85
C LYS A 38 -13.95 4.76 -26.99
N MET A 39 -13.42 4.47 -28.19
CA MET A 39 -11.99 4.45 -28.48
C MET A 39 -11.18 3.50 -27.56
N TYR A 40 -11.76 2.38 -27.15
CA TYR A 40 -11.05 1.40 -26.31
C TYR A 40 -9.88 0.74 -27.05
N GLN A 41 -8.74 0.58 -26.37
CA GLN A 41 -7.50 0.05 -26.96
C GLN A 41 -7.45 -1.49 -27.00
N PHE A 42 -8.32 -2.18 -26.25
CA PHE A 42 -8.35 -3.64 -26.18
C PHE A 42 -9.28 -4.27 -27.26
N PRO A 43 -9.15 -5.58 -27.56
CA PRO A 43 -10.03 -6.26 -28.51
C PRO A 43 -11.51 -6.23 -28.09
N ALA A 44 -12.44 -5.95 -29.02
CA ALA A 44 -13.87 -5.84 -28.71
C ALA A 44 -14.47 -7.11 -28.10
N LYS A 45 -13.90 -8.29 -28.40
CA LYS A 45 -14.30 -9.58 -27.83
C LYS A 45 -14.22 -9.61 -26.29
N GLU A 46 -13.37 -8.76 -25.70
CA GLU A 46 -13.15 -8.69 -24.26
C GLU A 46 -14.27 -7.92 -23.53
N LEU A 47 -15.08 -7.11 -24.24
CA LEU A 47 -16.29 -6.50 -23.68
C LEU A 47 -17.29 -7.59 -23.27
N GLU A 48 -17.90 -7.46 -22.10
CA GLU A 48 -19.07 -8.24 -21.71
C GLU A 48 -20.33 -7.38 -21.82
N LEU A 49 -21.34 -7.90 -22.51
CA LEU A 49 -22.59 -7.19 -22.75
C LEU A 49 -23.73 -7.95 -22.09
N TYR A 50 -24.56 -7.23 -21.34
CA TYR A 50 -25.71 -7.77 -20.65
C TYR A 50 -26.97 -7.07 -21.16
N HIS A 51 -27.97 -7.87 -21.53
CA HIS A 51 -29.28 -7.36 -21.92
C HIS A 51 -30.10 -7.10 -20.66
N THR A 52 -30.64 -5.89 -20.53
CA THR A 52 -31.49 -5.51 -19.40
C THR A 52 -32.91 -6.03 -19.64
N LEU A 53 -33.50 -6.78 -18.70
CA LEU A 53 -34.88 -7.26 -18.82
C LEU A 53 -35.74 -6.95 -17.60
N LYS A 54 -36.96 -6.50 -17.94
CA LYS A 54 -38.12 -6.12 -17.11
C LYS A 54 -38.08 -4.73 -16.47
N GLY A 55 -38.47 -3.77 -17.30
CA GLY A 55 -39.43 -2.69 -17.02
C GLY A 55 -39.76 -2.36 -15.57
N ASN A 56 -38.89 -1.61 -14.89
CA ASN A 56 -39.26 -0.68 -13.82
C ASN A 56 -38.07 0.17 -13.32
N THR A 57 -37.25 0.68 -14.23
CA THR A 57 -36.41 1.83 -13.90
C THR A 57 -36.44 2.74 -15.10
N GLU A 58 -37.31 3.75 -15.06
CA GLU A 58 -36.88 5.05 -15.54
C GLU A 58 -35.48 5.28 -14.98
N VAL A 59 -34.56 5.69 -15.84
CA VAL A 59 -33.19 5.95 -15.42
C VAL A 59 -33.21 7.27 -14.65
N ASP A 60 -33.63 7.21 -13.39
CA ASP A 60 -33.57 8.37 -12.50
C ASP A 60 -32.09 8.66 -12.17
N GLU A 61 -31.77 9.92 -11.88
CA GLU A 61 -30.42 10.36 -11.56
C GLU A 61 -29.81 9.57 -10.40
N ASP A 62 -30.64 9.12 -9.45
CA ASP A 62 -30.22 8.31 -8.32
C ASP A 62 -29.63 6.94 -8.75
N VAL A 63 -30.20 6.30 -9.77
CA VAL A 63 -29.68 5.02 -10.29
C VAL A 63 -28.33 5.24 -11.00
N LEU A 64 -28.20 6.33 -11.77
CA LEU A 64 -26.93 6.71 -12.40
C LEU A 64 -25.86 7.06 -11.37
N ARG A 65 -26.26 7.72 -10.28
CA ARG A 65 -25.38 8.11 -9.17
C ARG A 65 -24.88 6.89 -8.38
N GLU A 66 -25.73 5.89 -8.13
CA GLU A 66 -25.31 4.62 -7.52
C GLU A 66 -24.32 3.85 -8.42
N LEU A 67 -24.60 3.77 -9.72
CA LEU A 67 -23.74 3.09 -10.70
C LEU A 67 -22.38 3.74 -10.90
N LYS A 68 -22.26 5.04 -10.55
CA LYS A 68 -21.01 5.81 -10.58
C LYS A 68 -20.18 5.66 -9.31
N GLN A 69 -20.80 5.38 -8.16
CA GLN A 69 -20.13 5.36 -6.84
C GLN A 69 -19.53 4.00 -6.47
N GLN A 70 -20.01 2.89 -7.05
CA GLN A 70 -19.52 1.55 -6.70
C GLN A 70 -18.58 0.99 -7.77
N GLY A 71 -17.30 0.88 -7.42
CA GLY A 71 -16.29 0.17 -8.20
C GLY A 71 -16.57 -1.33 -8.26
N SER A 72 -17.13 -1.76 -9.39
CA SER A 72 -17.03 -3.06 -10.06
C SER A 72 -17.36 -4.40 -9.36
N ASN A 73 -17.53 -4.51 -8.03
CA ASN A 73 -17.59 -5.86 -7.44
C ASN A 73 -18.96 -6.29 -6.88
N ASP A 74 -19.89 -5.36 -6.62
CA ASP A 74 -21.20 -5.68 -6.01
C ASP A 74 -22.41 -5.35 -6.92
N LEU A 75 -22.16 -4.71 -8.08
CA LEU A 75 -23.20 -4.30 -9.03
C LEU A 75 -23.87 -5.48 -9.75
N THR A 76 -23.18 -6.62 -9.87
CA THR A 76 -23.70 -7.86 -10.45
C THR A 76 -24.76 -8.54 -9.59
N VAL A 77 -24.99 -8.10 -8.34
CA VAL A 77 -25.93 -8.77 -7.43
C VAL A 77 -27.25 -8.00 -7.27
N LYS A 78 -27.26 -6.67 -7.47
CA LYS A 78 -28.45 -5.82 -7.26
C LYS A 78 -29.26 -5.47 -8.51
N TYR A 79 -28.60 -5.34 -9.66
CA TYR A 79 -29.22 -4.90 -10.93
C TYR A 79 -29.16 -5.97 -12.03
N VAL A 80 -28.50 -7.09 -11.75
CA VAL A 80 -28.33 -8.22 -12.65
C VAL A 80 -28.98 -9.40 -11.96
N ASN A 81 -30.22 -9.72 -12.34
CA ASN A 81 -30.67 -11.11 -12.19
C ASN A 81 -29.71 -11.98 -13.00
N ASP A 82 -29.58 -13.27 -12.67
CA ASP A 82 -28.73 -14.28 -13.35
C ASP A 82 -28.99 -14.48 -14.88
N ILE A 83 -29.56 -13.51 -15.61
CA ILE A 83 -30.21 -13.61 -16.92
C ILE A 83 -30.11 -12.21 -17.57
N ALA A 84 -29.41 -11.89 -18.67
CA ALA A 84 -28.91 -12.67 -19.79
C ALA A 84 -27.62 -12.04 -20.37
N TRP A 85 -26.48 -12.71 -20.15
CA TRP A 85 -25.27 -12.46 -20.92
C TRP A 85 -25.55 -12.55 -22.42
N MET A 86 -25.23 -11.50 -23.18
CA MET A 86 -25.47 -11.46 -24.62
C MET A 86 -24.40 -12.28 -25.35
N ASN A 87 -24.79 -13.45 -25.84
CA ASN A 87 -23.91 -14.31 -26.61
C ASN A 87 -23.48 -13.63 -27.92
N PRO A 88 -22.15 -13.46 -28.19
CA PRO A 88 -21.63 -12.74 -29.36
C PRO A 88 -22.11 -13.25 -30.73
N ILE A 89 -22.49 -14.53 -30.82
CA ILE A 89 -22.90 -15.19 -32.07
C ILE A 89 -24.38 -14.95 -32.37
N LYS A 90 -25.18 -14.57 -31.36
CA LYS A 90 -26.62 -14.35 -31.53
C LYS A 90 -26.90 -13.01 -32.22
N LEU A 91 -27.98 -12.97 -32.98
CA LEU A 91 -28.50 -11.75 -33.60
C LEU A 91 -29.13 -10.84 -32.56
N LEU A 92 -29.03 -9.52 -32.74
CA LEU A 92 -29.62 -8.54 -31.81
C LEU A 92 -31.13 -8.68 -31.70
N LYS A 93 -31.81 -8.99 -32.81
CA LYS A 93 -33.25 -9.26 -32.83
C LYS A 93 -33.72 -10.33 -31.83
N ARG A 94 -32.87 -11.30 -31.48
CA ARG A 94 -33.17 -12.32 -30.45
C ARG A 94 -33.41 -11.72 -29.06
N TYR A 95 -32.85 -10.55 -28.78
CA TYR A 95 -32.97 -9.86 -27.50
C TYR A 95 -34.08 -8.79 -27.55
N PHE A 96 -34.23 -8.12 -28.70
CA PHE A 96 -35.06 -6.92 -28.83
C PHE A 96 -36.36 -7.10 -29.65
N ASP A 97 -36.62 -8.25 -30.29
CA ASP A 97 -37.88 -8.47 -31.03
C ASP A 97 -39.11 -8.51 -30.11
N ALA A 98 -38.96 -9.14 -28.93
CA ALA A 98 -40.03 -9.25 -27.94
C ALA A 98 -40.17 -7.99 -27.07
N ASN A 99 -39.11 -7.19 -26.97
CA ASN A 99 -39.07 -5.93 -26.22
C ASN A 99 -38.26 -4.91 -27.05
N PRO A 100 -38.92 -4.20 -27.99
CA PRO A 100 -38.26 -3.19 -28.80
C PRO A 100 -37.58 -2.13 -27.92
N PRO A 101 -36.43 -1.58 -28.33
CA PRO A 101 -35.77 -0.50 -27.61
C PRO A 101 -36.72 0.69 -27.45
N VAL A 102 -36.90 1.17 -26.22
CA VAL A 102 -37.75 2.31 -25.88
C VAL A 102 -36.86 3.53 -25.61
N GLU A 103 -37.31 4.72 -25.99
CA GLU A 103 -36.58 5.96 -25.70
C GLU A 103 -36.36 6.13 -24.19
N GLU A 104 -35.27 6.81 -23.83
CA GLU A 104 -34.91 7.15 -22.43
C GLU A 104 -34.62 5.95 -21.49
N GLN A 105 -34.50 4.73 -22.02
CA GLN A 105 -34.11 3.55 -21.24
C GLN A 105 -32.69 3.08 -21.57
N ILE A 106 -32.00 2.48 -20.59
CA ILE A 106 -30.77 1.72 -20.83
C ILE A 106 -31.15 0.34 -21.36
N HIS A 107 -30.55 -0.04 -22.49
CA HIS A 107 -30.85 -1.28 -23.19
C HIS A 107 -29.75 -2.35 -23.00
N VAL A 108 -28.52 -1.89 -22.83
CA VAL A 108 -27.34 -2.73 -22.76
C VAL A 108 -26.41 -2.20 -21.67
N LEU A 109 -26.08 -3.07 -20.72
CA LEU A 109 -24.98 -2.82 -19.79
C LEU A 109 -23.69 -3.34 -20.41
N VAL A 110 -22.69 -2.46 -20.46
CA VAL A 110 -21.36 -2.73 -20.97
C VAL A 110 -20.43 -2.87 -19.77
N VAL A 111 -20.00 -4.10 -19.53
CA VAL A 111 -18.90 -4.37 -18.63
C VAL A 111 -17.63 -4.36 -19.49
N VAL A 112 -16.87 -3.29 -19.33
CA VAL A 112 -15.52 -3.23 -19.86
C VAL A 112 -14.73 -4.26 -19.05
N PRO A 113 -13.98 -5.17 -19.70
CA PRO A 113 -13.04 -6.00 -18.97
C PRO A 113 -12.22 -5.00 -18.17
N GLU A 114 -12.14 -5.18 -16.85
CA GLU A 114 -11.12 -4.46 -16.07
C GLU A 114 -9.89 -4.54 -16.92
N GLU A 115 -9.43 -3.37 -17.39
CA GLU A 115 -8.43 -3.36 -18.43
C GLU A 115 -7.39 -4.37 -17.94
N LYS A 116 -6.87 -5.18 -18.85
CA LYS A 116 -5.45 -5.44 -18.71
C LYS A 116 -4.76 -4.06 -18.85
N LYS A 117 -4.98 -3.13 -17.89
CA LYS A 117 -3.93 -2.64 -17.03
C LYS A 117 -2.96 -3.79 -17.07
N THR A 118 -1.89 -3.58 -17.81
CA THR A 118 -0.61 -4.10 -17.38
C THR A 118 -0.69 -4.30 -15.88
N LYS A 119 -0.21 -5.45 -15.39
CA LYS A 119 -0.06 -5.70 -13.95
C LYS A 119 0.91 -4.68 -13.31
N ASP A 120 0.84 -3.42 -13.68
CA ASP A 120 1.24 -2.22 -13.00
C ASP A 120 0.36 -2.16 -11.75
N LYS A 121 0.85 -2.91 -10.76
CA LYS A 121 0.86 -2.55 -9.35
C LYS A 121 0.32 -1.12 -9.16
N TRP A 122 -0.89 -0.98 -8.59
CA TRP A 122 -1.43 0.35 -8.25
C TRP A 122 -0.33 1.12 -7.51
N THR A 123 -0.07 2.34 -7.91
CA THR A 123 0.96 3.13 -7.24
C THR A 123 0.42 3.59 -5.89
N ALA A 124 1.30 3.80 -4.88
CA ALA A 124 0.84 4.37 -3.62
C ALA A 124 0.17 5.75 -3.80
N LEU A 125 0.36 6.43 -4.94
CA LEU A 125 -0.25 7.70 -5.30
C LEU A 125 -1.75 7.53 -5.52
N GLU A 126 -2.13 6.54 -6.32
CA GLU A 126 -3.51 6.27 -6.69
C GLU A 126 -4.31 5.71 -5.50
N LEU A 127 -3.61 5.08 -4.56
CA LEU A 127 -4.17 4.57 -3.30
C LEU A 127 -4.17 5.62 -2.18
N SER A 128 -3.36 6.67 -2.30
CA SER A 128 -3.24 7.68 -1.26
C SER A 128 -4.48 8.56 -1.20
N THR A 129 -4.90 8.85 0.02
CA THR A 129 -5.98 9.78 0.35
C THR A 129 -5.42 10.90 1.22
N ILE A 130 -6.14 12.03 1.25
CA ILE A 130 -5.94 13.08 2.25
C ILE A 130 -6.98 12.81 3.33
N ALA A 131 -6.54 12.27 4.47
CA ALA A 131 -7.36 12.08 5.66
C ALA A 131 -6.90 13.07 6.73
N PRO A 132 -7.44 14.31 6.77
CA PRO A 132 -6.94 15.37 7.64
C PRO A 132 -6.98 15.00 9.13
N GLU A 133 -8.01 14.26 9.56
CA GLU A 133 -8.10 13.77 10.94
C GLU A 133 -6.96 12.82 11.29
N VAL A 134 -6.63 11.89 10.40
CA VAL A 134 -5.49 10.98 10.61
C VAL A 134 -4.19 11.78 10.67
N GLN A 135 -3.97 12.68 9.73
CA GLN A 135 -2.79 13.56 9.72
C GLN A 135 -2.67 14.36 11.02
N TRP A 136 -3.79 14.94 11.48
CA TRP A 136 -3.86 15.75 12.70
C TRP A 136 -3.57 14.96 13.98
N GLU A 137 -3.86 13.67 14.00
CA GLU A 137 -3.57 12.82 15.16
C GLU A 137 -2.16 12.23 15.13
N VAL A 138 -1.64 11.85 13.95
CA VAL A 138 -0.34 11.17 13.85
C VAL A 138 0.87 12.10 13.81
N TRP A 139 0.72 13.37 13.41
CA TRP A 139 1.89 14.26 13.15
C TRP A 139 2.79 14.53 14.37
N LYS A 140 2.27 14.39 15.60
CA LYS A 140 3.05 14.58 16.83
C LYS A 140 3.86 13.34 17.21
N SER A 141 3.56 12.19 16.62
CA SER A 141 4.19 10.92 17.03
C SER A 141 4.77 10.14 15.86
N VAL A 142 4.47 10.46 14.61
CA VAL A 142 5.05 9.80 13.44
C VAL A 142 6.02 10.74 12.74
N VAL A 143 7.26 10.27 12.55
CA VAL A 143 8.38 11.05 12.03
C VAL A 143 9.08 10.35 10.88
N GLY A 144 9.65 11.14 9.98
CA GLY A 144 10.64 10.66 9.01
C GLY A 144 11.98 10.51 9.70
N ILE A 145 12.69 9.42 9.43
CA ILE A 145 14.06 9.22 9.88
C ILE A 145 14.98 9.03 8.68
N VAL A 146 16.14 9.69 8.73
CA VAL A 146 17.13 9.68 7.66
C VAL A 146 18.49 9.36 8.27
N VAL A 147 19.16 8.34 7.72
CA VAL A 147 20.53 7.98 8.07
C VAL A 147 21.45 8.43 6.94
N LYS A 148 22.46 9.23 7.26
CA LYS A 148 23.35 9.86 6.28
C LYS A 148 24.73 10.12 6.87
N ASP A 149 25.73 10.36 6.02
CA ASP A 149 26.97 11.02 6.39
C ASP A 149 26.97 12.48 5.86
N SER A 150 28.14 13.10 5.77
CA SER A 150 28.29 14.47 5.27
C SER A 150 27.94 14.63 3.78
N MET A 151 27.97 13.54 2.99
CA MET A 151 27.87 13.56 1.53
C MET A 151 26.68 12.76 0.99
N VAL A 152 26.26 11.70 1.67
CA VAL A 152 25.36 10.66 1.14
C VAL A 152 24.28 10.31 2.15
N THR A 153 23.04 10.20 1.66
CA THR A 153 21.95 9.57 2.40
C THR A 153 21.97 8.07 2.17
N PHE A 154 22.09 7.29 3.24
CA PHE A 154 22.14 5.84 3.18
C PHE A 154 20.75 5.20 3.22
N ALA A 155 19.87 5.70 4.10
CA ALA A 155 18.53 5.16 4.28
C ALA A 155 17.54 6.22 4.73
N THR A 156 16.27 6.07 4.33
CA THR A 156 15.16 6.86 4.88
C THR A 156 14.01 5.93 5.25
N SER A 157 13.29 6.25 6.32
CA SER A 157 12.16 5.46 6.77
C SER A 157 11.15 6.28 7.58
N THR A 158 10.04 5.63 7.95
CA THR A 158 9.06 6.14 8.90
C THR A 158 9.36 5.56 10.29
N ALA A 159 9.17 6.34 11.34
CA ALA A 159 9.24 5.87 12.71
C ALA A 159 8.11 6.42 13.56
N LEU A 160 7.81 5.70 14.64
CA LEU A 160 6.78 6.05 15.62
C LEU A 160 7.43 6.36 16.97
N VAL A 161 7.13 7.52 17.54
CA VAL A 161 7.46 7.87 18.92
C VAL A 161 6.59 7.02 19.84
N VAL A 162 7.17 5.95 20.39
CA VAL A 162 6.47 5.05 21.31
C VAL A 162 6.52 5.54 22.75
N ASP A 163 7.57 6.29 23.10
CA ASP A 163 7.68 6.94 24.41
C ASP A 163 8.63 8.14 24.39
N ARG A 164 8.59 8.92 25.47
CA ARG A 164 9.43 10.10 25.69
C ARG A 164 9.71 10.28 27.18
N THR A 165 10.95 10.61 27.51
CA THR A 165 11.35 11.12 28.82
C THR A 165 11.82 12.57 28.73
N SER A 166 12.24 13.15 29.86
CA SER A 166 12.85 14.49 29.89
C SER A 166 14.13 14.58 29.05
N THR A 167 14.82 13.46 28.86
CA THR A 167 16.16 13.39 28.26
C THR A 167 16.22 12.59 26.96
N HIS A 168 15.21 11.76 26.66
CA HIS A 168 15.25 10.87 25.51
C HIS A 168 13.90 10.73 24.79
N LEU A 169 13.94 10.42 23.50
CA LEU A 169 12.82 9.88 22.72
C LEU A 169 13.05 8.40 22.45
N TYR A 170 11.98 7.63 22.43
CA TYR A 170 11.99 6.23 22.05
C TYR A 170 11.25 6.05 20.72
N LEU A 171 12.01 5.73 19.66
CA LEU A 171 11.49 5.63 18.30
C LEU A 171 11.44 4.18 17.84
N LEU A 172 10.25 3.70 17.52
CA LEU A 172 10.04 2.42 16.86
C LEU A 172 10.27 2.54 15.35
N THR A 173 11.14 1.70 14.82
CA THR A 173 11.37 1.46 13.38
C THR A 173 11.66 -0.02 13.15
N ASN A 174 11.93 -0.45 11.92
CA ASN A 174 12.28 -1.84 11.61
C ASN A 174 13.78 -2.12 11.64
N LEU A 175 14.16 -3.40 11.73
CA LEU A 175 15.56 -3.83 11.71
C LEU A 175 16.24 -3.56 10.38
N HIS A 176 15.49 -3.67 9.28
CA HIS A 176 16.02 -3.47 7.92
C HIS A 176 16.33 -2.01 7.58
N PHE A 177 16.04 -1.07 8.48
CA PHE A 177 16.36 0.34 8.30
C PHE A 177 17.86 0.61 8.28
N PHE A 178 18.66 -0.17 9.02
CA PHE A 178 20.09 0.07 9.19
C PHE A 178 20.90 -0.63 8.09
N PRO A 179 21.56 0.13 7.20
CA PRO A 179 22.38 -0.44 6.14
C PRO A 179 23.78 -0.82 6.66
N GLU A 180 24.52 -1.64 5.92
CA GLU A 180 25.79 -2.23 6.37
C GLU A 180 26.86 -1.17 6.69
N GLU A 181 26.80 -0.01 6.03
CA GLU A 181 27.66 1.16 6.26
C GLU A 181 27.61 1.65 7.72
N THR A 182 26.50 1.42 8.42
CA THR A 182 26.32 1.84 9.82
C THR A 182 26.95 0.89 10.83
N TYR A 183 27.36 -0.31 10.43
CA TYR A 183 27.75 -1.37 11.38
C TYR A 183 29.00 -1.03 12.19
N GLU A 184 29.85 -0.12 11.73
CA GLU A 184 31.01 0.32 12.53
C GLU A 184 30.61 1.15 13.76
N CYS A 185 29.44 1.77 13.74
CA CYS A 185 28.94 2.61 14.83
C CYS A 185 28.05 1.84 15.82
N LEU A 186 27.53 0.66 15.44
CA LEU A 186 26.49 -0.06 16.19
C LEU A 186 27.09 -1.13 17.13
N SER A 187 26.34 -1.49 18.17
CA SER A 187 26.74 -2.60 19.05
C SER A 187 26.72 -3.95 18.32
N SER A 188 27.64 -4.84 18.70
CA SER A 188 27.71 -6.20 18.14
C SER A 188 26.42 -6.99 18.29
N GLU A 189 25.71 -6.82 19.40
CA GLU A 189 24.41 -7.45 19.64
C GLU A 189 23.36 -7.00 18.62
N PHE A 190 23.26 -5.68 18.41
CA PHE A 190 22.29 -5.14 17.46
C PHE A 190 22.61 -5.54 16.02
N ILE A 191 23.90 -5.50 15.63
CA ILE A 191 24.37 -6.00 14.33
C ILE A 191 24.00 -7.47 14.13
N ASN A 192 24.15 -8.30 15.17
CA ASN A 192 23.78 -9.71 15.09
C ASN A 192 22.27 -9.90 14.85
N ASN A 193 21.42 -9.08 15.47
CA ASN A 193 19.98 -9.11 15.23
C ASN A 193 19.64 -8.70 13.79
N ILE A 194 20.25 -7.63 13.27
CA ILE A 194 20.07 -7.21 11.87
C ILE A 194 20.52 -8.32 10.91
N LYS A 195 21.69 -8.92 11.13
CA LYS A 195 22.20 -10.03 10.29
C LYS A 195 21.31 -11.27 10.36
N LYS A 196 20.84 -11.63 11.56
CA LYS A 196 19.94 -12.76 11.76
C LYS A 196 18.65 -12.56 10.99
N TYR A 197 18.07 -11.37 11.07
CA TYR A 197 16.90 -10.99 10.30
C TYR A 197 17.10 -11.20 8.79
N TRP A 198 18.22 -10.76 8.21
CA TRP A 198 18.52 -10.98 6.79
C TRP A 198 18.81 -12.45 6.43
N THR A 199 19.39 -13.21 7.36
CA THR A 199 19.71 -14.63 7.18
C THR A 199 18.45 -15.49 7.19
N ASP A 200 17.59 -15.33 8.18
CA ASP A 200 16.30 -16.03 8.27
C ASP A 200 15.41 -15.71 7.05
N LYS A 201 15.50 -14.48 6.53
CA LYS A 201 14.84 -14.06 5.29
C LYS A 201 15.39 -14.74 4.04
N SER A 202 16.70 -14.91 3.93
CA SER A 202 17.34 -15.57 2.79
C SER A 202 16.97 -17.05 2.70
N LEU A 203 16.86 -17.72 3.85
CA LEU A 203 16.44 -19.13 3.96
C LEU A 203 14.96 -19.34 3.59
N LYS A 204 14.07 -18.43 3.99
CA LYS A 204 12.64 -18.50 3.65
C LYS A 204 12.36 -18.30 2.15
N LYS A 205 13.14 -17.47 1.44
CA LYS A 205 13.05 -17.35 -0.03
C LYS A 205 13.44 -18.64 -0.78
N ALA A 206 14.38 -19.42 -0.23
CA ALA A 206 14.85 -20.67 -0.86
C ALA A 206 13.81 -21.80 -0.77
N HIS A 207 13.03 -21.88 0.31
CA HIS A 207 12.02 -22.93 0.50
C HIS A 207 10.69 -22.71 -0.27
N GLY A 208 10.44 -21.52 -0.81
CA GLY A 208 9.24 -21.20 -1.60
C GLY A 208 9.27 -21.66 -3.06
N LYS A 209 10.43 -22.09 -3.60
CA LYS A 209 10.52 -22.65 -4.95
C LYS A 209 10.34 -24.17 -4.92
N ARG A 210 9.09 -24.64 -4.97
CA ARG A 210 8.83 -26.03 -5.35
C ARG A 210 9.15 -26.24 -6.84
N LYS A 211 10.07 -27.18 -7.06
CA LYS A 211 10.54 -27.76 -8.33
C LYS A 211 9.41 -28.05 -9.32
N ASN A 212 9.59 -27.60 -10.57
CA ASN A 212 9.27 -28.42 -11.73
C ASN A 212 10.62 -28.77 -12.40
N ASP A 213 10.85 -30.07 -12.55
CA ASP A 213 12.12 -30.66 -12.95
C ASP A 213 12.40 -30.57 -14.47
N SER A 214 13.65 -30.91 -14.79
CA SER A 214 14.24 -31.30 -16.08
C SER A 214 14.67 -30.19 -17.04
N THR A 215 15.94 -29.81 -17.00
CA THR A 215 16.94 -30.35 -17.93
C THR A 215 18.35 -30.02 -17.44
N SER A 216 19.23 -31.01 -17.55
CA SER A 216 20.65 -30.94 -17.27
C SER A 216 21.36 -29.94 -18.15
N ASP A 217 22.13 -29.02 -17.58
CA ASP A 217 23.44 -28.75 -18.13
C ASP A 217 24.42 -28.26 -17.06
N SER A 218 25.53 -28.98 -16.96
CA SER A 218 26.64 -28.76 -16.05
C SER A 218 27.59 -27.74 -16.66
N GLY A 219 27.60 -26.51 -16.13
CA GLY A 219 28.55 -25.45 -16.48
C GLY A 219 29.41 -25.04 -15.27
N PRO A 220 30.70 -24.72 -15.46
CA PRO A 220 31.68 -24.69 -14.37
C PRO A 220 31.53 -23.47 -13.46
N SER A 221 31.73 -23.71 -12.17
CA SER A 221 31.83 -22.73 -11.09
C SER A 221 32.95 -21.72 -11.35
N ILE A 222 32.58 -20.43 -11.47
CA ILE A 222 33.52 -19.30 -11.52
C ILE A 222 33.94 -18.95 -10.07
N PRO A 223 35.24 -18.79 -9.76
CA PRO A 223 35.70 -18.53 -8.40
C PRO A 223 35.28 -17.14 -7.90
N LYS A 224 34.84 -17.07 -6.65
CA LYS A 224 34.62 -15.81 -5.91
C LYS A 224 35.93 -15.02 -5.87
N SER A 225 35.94 -13.84 -6.50
CA SER A 225 37.01 -12.85 -6.35
C SER A 225 37.12 -12.43 -4.88
N GLN A 226 38.19 -12.85 -4.22
CA GLN A 226 38.65 -12.32 -2.94
C GLN A 226 39.16 -10.90 -3.19
N ARG A 227 38.38 -9.89 -2.82
CA ARG A 227 38.86 -8.50 -2.77
C ARG A 227 39.63 -8.33 -1.46
N MET A 228 40.96 -8.26 -1.55
CA MET A 228 41.85 -7.94 -0.42
C MET A 228 41.45 -6.59 0.17
N LYS A 229 41.19 -6.56 1.48
CA LYS A 229 40.99 -5.31 2.24
C LYS A 229 42.34 -4.64 2.44
N THR A 230 42.62 -3.58 1.69
CA THR A 230 43.68 -2.64 2.03
C THR A 230 43.14 -1.72 3.12
N ALA A 231 43.71 -1.81 4.32
CA ALA A 231 43.40 -0.91 5.43
C ALA A 231 43.94 0.48 5.10
N VAL A 232 43.05 1.38 4.69
CA VAL A 232 43.32 2.82 4.66
C VAL A 232 42.49 3.42 5.78
N SER A 233 43.15 4.01 6.78
CA SER A 233 42.47 4.70 7.88
C SER A 233 41.95 6.04 7.36
N TYR A 234 40.72 6.04 6.86
CA TYR A 234 40.00 7.27 6.62
C TYR A 234 39.40 7.72 7.95
N VAL A 235 39.53 9.00 8.28
CA VAL A 235 38.64 9.64 9.26
C VAL A 235 37.26 9.49 8.63
N THR A 236 36.48 8.52 9.11
CA THR A 236 35.12 8.31 8.65
C THR A 236 34.29 9.47 9.16
N ASP A 237 33.63 10.18 8.25
CA ASP A 237 32.67 11.19 8.64
C ASP A 237 31.65 10.58 9.60
N PRO A 238 31.24 11.30 10.66
CA PRO A 238 30.28 10.78 11.61
C PRO A 238 28.98 10.47 10.87
N ILE A 239 28.46 9.26 11.06
CA ILE A 239 27.13 8.90 10.57
C ILE A 239 26.11 9.61 11.46
N LEU A 240 25.17 10.31 10.83
CA LEU A 240 24.14 11.09 11.49
C LEU A 240 22.77 10.45 11.28
N ILE A 241 21.92 10.56 12.31
CA ILE A 241 20.47 10.35 12.18
C ILE A 241 19.80 11.72 12.25
N GLN A 242 18.98 12.00 11.24
CA GLN A 242 18.10 13.15 11.16
C GLN A 242 16.65 12.73 11.38
N ILE A 243 15.94 13.47 12.22
CA ILE A 243 14.50 13.33 12.46
C ILE A 243 13.78 14.46 11.74
N GLU A 244 12.79 14.10 10.95
CA GLU A 244 11.96 15.01 10.19
C GLU A 244 10.49 14.91 10.62
N GLN A 245 9.83 16.05 10.81
CA GLN A 245 8.43 16.13 11.18
C GLN A 245 7.61 16.79 10.07
N LEU A 246 6.41 16.28 9.82
CA LEU A 246 5.43 16.87 8.92
C LEU A 246 4.38 17.59 9.77
N TYR A 247 4.34 18.92 9.70
CA TYR A 247 3.31 19.70 10.40
C TYR A 247 1.98 19.70 9.61
N PRO A 248 0.81 19.81 10.26
CA PRO A 248 -0.49 19.73 9.59
C PRO A 248 -0.68 20.74 8.46
N ASP A 249 -0.20 21.96 8.64
CA ASP A 249 -0.37 23.07 7.71
C ASP A 249 0.81 23.21 6.72
N GLU A 250 1.73 22.24 6.71
CA GLU A 250 2.96 22.32 5.93
C GLU A 250 3.06 21.25 4.87
N GLU A 251 3.52 21.66 3.69
CA GLU A 251 3.70 20.77 2.55
C GLU A 251 5.04 20.00 2.58
N ALA A 252 5.94 20.34 3.50
CA ALA A 252 7.30 19.81 3.55
C ALA A 252 7.64 19.24 4.94
N LEU A 253 8.40 18.14 4.92
CA LEU A 253 9.08 17.61 6.09
C LEU A 253 10.14 18.61 6.56
N LYS A 254 10.11 18.94 7.84
CA LYS A 254 11.10 19.80 8.49
C LYS A 254 12.03 18.97 9.35
N LYS A 255 13.34 19.21 9.22
CA LYS A 255 14.32 18.71 10.17
C LYS A 255 14.04 19.33 11.55
N VAL A 256 13.76 18.48 12.53
CA VAL A 256 13.49 18.90 13.91
C VAL A 256 14.60 18.50 14.87
N HIS A 257 15.33 17.43 14.58
CA HIS A 257 16.44 16.96 15.40
C HIS A 257 17.49 16.24 14.56
N GLU A 258 18.76 16.29 14.99
CA GLU A 258 19.88 15.62 14.32
C GLU A 258 20.94 15.28 15.36
N PHE A 259 21.50 14.07 15.26
CA PHE A 259 22.49 13.58 16.22
C PHE A 259 23.39 12.52 15.58
N THR A 260 24.54 12.28 16.20
CA THR A 260 25.50 11.26 15.75
C THR A 260 25.01 9.87 16.12
N LEU A 261 25.15 8.93 15.20
CA LEU A 261 24.87 7.52 15.44
C LEU A 261 25.92 6.92 16.38
N GLU A 262 25.46 6.42 17.52
CA GLU A 262 26.31 5.83 18.56
C GLU A 262 25.91 4.37 18.86
N SER A 263 26.79 3.64 19.54
CA SER A 263 26.63 2.19 19.74
C SER A 263 25.47 1.79 20.64
N ASP A 264 25.04 2.69 21.52
CA ASP A 264 23.95 2.49 22.49
C ASP A 264 22.59 2.99 21.99
N ILE A 265 22.52 3.37 20.70
CA ILE A 265 21.29 3.88 20.06
C ILE A 265 20.13 2.89 20.13
N CYS A 266 20.39 1.58 20.09
CA CYS A 266 19.36 0.57 20.12
C CYS A 266 19.02 0.23 21.59
N TRP A 267 17.85 0.65 22.04
CA TRP A 267 17.33 0.27 23.36
C TRP A 267 16.88 -1.18 23.40
N ARG A 268 16.11 -1.59 22.39
CA ARG A 268 15.61 -2.96 22.25
C ARG A 268 15.28 -3.27 20.81
N SER A 269 15.46 -4.51 20.41
CA SER A 269 15.09 -4.97 19.08
C SER A 269 14.53 -6.39 19.11
N SER A 270 13.69 -6.74 18.16
CA SER A 270 13.20 -8.11 17.97
C SER A 270 13.28 -8.53 16.51
N VAL A 271 13.93 -9.66 16.27
CA VAL A 271 14.00 -10.29 14.94
C VAL A 271 12.63 -10.87 14.54
N ASP A 272 11.90 -11.44 15.50
CA ASP A 272 10.62 -12.11 15.27
C ASP A 272 9.50 -11.13 14.91
N PHE A 273 9.57 -9.90 15.45
CA PHE A 273 8.60 -8.84 15.21
C PHE A 273 9.12 -7.71 14.32
N ASP A 274 10.32 -7.88 13.74
CA ASP A 274 10.98 -6.89 12.88
C ASP A 274 10.93 -5.46 13.42
N PHE A 275 11.44 -5.25 14.63
CA PHE A 275 11.54 -3.90 15.18
C PHE A 275 12.89 -3.60 15.81
N ALA A 276 13.22 -2.31 15.81
CA ALA A 276 14.21 -1.66 16.66
C ALA A 276 13.56 -0.45 17.33
N ILE A 277 13.72 -0.33 18.64
CA ILE A 277 13.38 0.85 19.41
C ILE A 277 14.68 1.60 19.66
N LEU A 278 14.78 2.81 19.10
CA LEU A 278 15.94 3.66 19.21
C LEU A 278 15.80 4.61 20.40
N LYS A 279 16.83 4.73 21.21
CA LYS A 279 16.95 5.67 22.32
C LYS A 279 17.66 6.92 21.84
N ILE A 280 16.90 7.97 21.56
CA ILE A 280 17.42 9.21 21.00
C ILE A 280 17.68 10.23 22.10
N PRO A 281 18.89 10.78 22.24
CA PRO A 281 19.15 11.84 23.20
C PRO A 281 18.47 13.16 22.78
N LEU A 282 17.85 13.84 23.73
CA LEU A 282 17.26 15.18 23.58
C LEU A 282 18.21 16.25 24.12
N GLN A 283 18.53 17.25 23.31
CA GLN A 283 19.38 18.38 23.71
C GLN A 283 18.55 19.63 24.00
N ALA A 284 17.86 19.69 25.13
CA ALA A 284 17.14 20.89 25.65
C ALA A 284 16.18 21.62 24.68
N THR A 285 15.99 21.13 23.45
CA THR A 285 15.06 21.67 22.47
C THR A 285 13.66 21.16 22.78
N GLN A 286 12.73 22.10 22.78
CA GLN A 286 11.31 21.85 22.93
C GLN A 286 10.79 21.23 21.63
N LEU A 287 11.04 19.93 21.42
CA LEU A 287 10.41 19.17 20.34
C LEU A 287 8.92 19.02 20.66
N ASP A 288 8.06 19.25 19.68
CA ASP A 288 6.60 19.03 19.80
C ASP A 288 6.22 17.55 19.76
N LEU A 289 7.21 16.66 19.68
CA LEU A 289 7.02 15.21 19.58
C LEU A 289 6.52 14.61 20.90
N VAL A 290 5.47 13.81 20.84
CA VAL A 290 4.89 13.15 22.00
C VAL A 290 4.81 11.65 21.78
N GLY A 291 4.91 10.88 22.87
CA GLY A 291 4.59 9.45 22.86
C GLY A 291 3.18 9.22 22.34
N CYS A 292 3.02 8.30 21.40
CA CYS A 292 1.72 8.00 20.83
C CYS A 292 0.80 7.32 21.84
N LYS A 293 -0.50 7.61 21.76
CA LYS A 293 -1.53 6.78 22.39
C LYS A 293 -1.73 5.55 21.52
N MET A 294 -1.24 4.40 21.97
CA MET A 294 -1.36 3.14 21.25
C MET A 294 -2.69 2.46 21.55
N ALA A 295 -3.29 1.84 20.54
CA ALA A 295 -4.41 0.92 20.72
C ALA A 295 -3.94 -0.51 20.44
N PHE A 296 -4.21 -1.42 21.39
CA PHE A 296 -3.76 -2.82 21.31
C PHE A 296 -4.81 -3.77 20.72
N SER A 297 -6.06 -3.32 20.58
CA SER A 297 -7.13 -4.14 20.01
C SER A 297 -7.17 -3.98 18.50
N VAL A 298 -6.87 -5.07 17.80
CA VAL A 298 -7.02 -5.22 16.35
C VAL A 298 -7.93 -6.42 16.12
N TYR A 299 -8.86 -6.34 15.17
CA TYR A 299 -9.77 -7.43 14.83
C TYR A 299 -9.95 -7.57 13.31
N PRO A 300 -10.24 -8.78 12.79
CA PRO A 300 -10.57 -8.95 11.38
C PRO A 300 -11.75 -8.06 11.00
N THR A 301 -11.73 -7.53 9.78
CA THR A 301 -12.63 -6.52 9.22
C THR A 301 -12.48 -5.09 9.74
N MET A 302 -11.56 -4.84 10.68
CA MET A 302 -11.30 -3.48 11.18
C MET A 302 -10.79 -2.55 10.07
N PRO A 303 -11.46 -1.41 9.80
CA PRO A 303 -10.96 -0.41 8.88
C PRO A 303 -9.79 0.34 9.52
N VAL A 304 -8.71 0.51 8.76
CA VAL A 304 -7.47 1.14 9.20
C VAL A 304 -6.88 2.00 8.08
N HIS A 305 -5.92 2.84 8.42
CA HIS A 305 -5.09 3.56 7.47
C HIS A 305 -3.62 3.20 7.66
N VAL A 306 -2.91 3.05 6.55
CA VAL A 306 -1.47 2.90 6.52
C VAL A 306 -0.86 4.25 6.19
N PHE A 307 -0.17 4.83 7.15
CA PHE A 307 0.53 6.10 7.04
C PHE A 307 2.03 5.86 6.87
N GLY A 308 2.67 6.51 5.91
CA GLY A 308 4.13 6.49 5.88
C GLY A 308 4.74 7.55 4.98
N PHE A 309 6.01 7.82 5.23
CA PHE A 309 6.86 8.61 4.34
C PHE A 309 7.45 7.66 3.29
N PRO A 310 7.27 7.95 1.98
CA PRO A 310 7.81 7.12 0.93
C PRO A 310 9.34 7.17 0.94
N GLY A 311 9.98 6.08 1.36
CA GLY A 311 11.40 6.05 1.74
C GLY A 311 12.42 5.97 0.58
N ASN A 312 12.01 5.98 -0.69
CA ASN A 312 12.94 5.88 -1.82
C ASN A 312 12.33 6.25 -3.19
N LEU A 313 12.01 7.53 -3.42
CA LEU A 313 11.66 8.00 -4.76
C LEU A 313 12.46 9.22 -5.19
N VAL A 314 13.76 9.02 -5.31
CA VAL A 314 14.49 9.64 -6.42
C VAL A 314 13.91 9.05 -7.71
N GLY A 315 12.94 9.75 -8.30
CA GLY A 315 12.24 9.28 -9.51
C GLY A 315 10.79 9.74 -9.70
N GLY A 316 10.28 10.71 -8.94
CA GLY A 316 9.08 11.48 -9.33
C GLY A 316 7.74 10.72 -9.36
N LYS A 317 7.59 9.60 -8.63
CA LYS A 317 6.34 8.81 -8.65
C LYS A 317 5.29 9.20 -7.61
N PHE A 318 5.59 10.03 -6.61
CA PHE A 318 4.59 10.59 -5.70
C PHE A 318 4.57 12.11 -5.76
N LYS A 319 3.37 12.70 -5.89
CA LYS A 319 3.13 14.14 -5.73
C LYS A 319 3.16 14.59 -4.26
N HIS A 320 3.03 13.64 -3.32
CA HIS A 320 2.90 13.91 -1.89
C HIS A 320 4.10 13.38 -1.10
N ARG A 321 4.53 14.14 -0.08
CA ARG A 321 5.69 13.83 0.79
C ARG A 321 5.40 12.73 1.82
N TYR A 322 4.15 12.33 1.94
CA TYR A 322 3.62 11.25 2.77
C TYR A 322 2.46 10.60 2.01
N ALA A 323 2.05 9.39 2.40
CA ALA A 323 0.85 8.76 1.89
C ALA A 323 0.03 8.15 3.02
N ILE A 324 -1.30 8.30 2.91
CA ILE A 324 -2.28 7.66 3.78
C ILE A 324 -3.13 6.74 2.92
N ILE A 325 -3.01 5.44 3.14
CA ILE A 325 -3.69 4.43 2.32
C ILE A 325 -4.75 3.72 3.17
N PRO A 326 -6.04 3.85 2.83
CA PRO A 326 -7.10 3.10 3.48
C PRO A 326 -6.89 1.59 3.28
N ALA A 327 -7.17 0.82 4.32
CA ALA A 327 -7.04 -0.62 4.32
C ALA A 327 -8.03 -1.24 5.30
N GLN A 328 -8.10 -2.58 5.28
CA GLN A 328 -8.88 -3.34 6.22
C GLN A 328 -8.04 -4.51 6.73
N VAL A 329 -8.12 -4.80 8.02
CA VAL A 329 -7.53 -6.01 8.58
C VAL A 329 -8.29 -7.21 8.06
N THR A 330 -7.63 -8.14 7.38
CA THR A 330 -8.26 -9.35 6.81
C THR A 330 -8.01 -10.59 7.65
N GLY A 331 -6.97 -10.58 8.48
CA GLY A 331 -6.61 -11.69 9.34
C GLY A 331 -5.67 -11.24 10.45
N ILE A 332 -5.69 -11.99 11.55
CA ILE A 332 -4.80 -11.78 12.69
C ILE A 332 -4.31 -13.14 13.16
N MET A 333 -3.01 -13.24 13.39
CA MET A 333 -2.39 -14.42 13.96
C MET A 333 -1.32 -13.97 14.95
N TRP A 334 -1.57 -14.18 16.24
CA TRP A 334 -0.72 -13.68 17.32
C TRP A 334 -0.50 -12.16 17.18
N ASN A 335 0.76 -11.72 17.05
CA ASN A 335 1.11 -10.31 16.88
C ASN A 335 1.20 -9.89 15.41
N GLN A 336 0.89 -10.76 14.46
CA GLN A 336 0.86 -10.44 13.03
C GLN A 336 -0.56 -10.12 12.58
N MET A 337 -0.69 -9.15 11.70
CA MET A 337 -1.93 -8.83 11.00
C MET A 337 -1.71 -8.87 9.51
N THR A 338 -2.75 -9.30 8.79
CA THR A 338 -2.83 -9.22 7.34
C THR A 338 -3.79 -8.09 6.98
N LEU A 339 -3.41 -7.29 6.00
CA LEU A 339 -4.13 -6.10 5.58
C LEU A 339 -4.52 -6.23 4.11
N SER A 340 -5.73 -5.80 3.76
CA SER A 340 -6.29 -5.78 2.40
C SER A 340 -5.66 -4.72 1.50
N THR A 341 -4.49 -4.19 1.84
CA THR A 341 -3.79 -3.25 1.00
C THR A 341 -3.40 -3.94 -0.30
N LEU A 342 -3.97 -3.49 -1.42
CA LEU A 342 -3.38 -3.61 -2.74
C LEU A 342 -1.93 -3.15 -2.59
N SER A 343 -1.00 -4.11 -2.54
CA SER A 343 0.44 -3.92 -2.31
C SER A 343 0.84 -2.51 -2.72
N ALA A 344 1.10 -1.60 -1.79
CA ALA A 344 1.36 -0.19 -2.10
C ALA A 344 2.86 -0.02 -2.36
N PRO A 345 3.35 -0.25 -3.59
CA PRO A 345 4.75 -0.02 -3.91
C PRO A 345 5.09 1.42 -3.59
N GLY A 346 6.03 1.60 -2.67
CA GLY A 346 6.65 2.90 -2.40
C GLY A 346 6.32 3.52 -1.05
N LEU A 347 5.44 2.93 -0.23
CA LEU A 347 5.45 3.22 1.21
C LEU A 347 6.70 2.61 1.85
N SER A 348 7.31 3.33 2.80
CA SER A 348 8.44 2.79 3.59
C SER A 348 8.05 1.44 4.22
N GLY A 349 9.00 0.52 4.30
CA GLY A 349 8.86 -0.77 5.00
C GLY A 349 8.58 -0.65 6.50
N SER A 350 8.46 0.59 7.01
CA SER A 350 8.12 0.99 8.39
C SER A 350 6.85 1.83 8.49
N ALA A 351 5.97 1.77 7.48
CA ALA A 351 4.71 2.50 7.52
C ALA A 351 3.89 2.11 8.77
N ILE A 352 3.22 3.08 9.36
CA ILE A 352 2.42 2.93 10.58
C ILE A 352 0.99 2.60 10.21
N VAL A 353 0.43 1.59 10.86
CA VAL A 353 -0.98 1.22 10.74
C VAL A 353 -1.72 1.90 11.89
N CYS A 354 -2.75 2.66 11.56
CA CYS A 354 -3.54 3.41 12.52
C CYS A 354 -5.05 3.24 12.26
N THR A 355 -5.87 3.54 13.26
CA THR A 355 -7.34 3.57 13.09
C THR A 355 -7.75 4.65 12.09
N THR A 356 -9.03 4.68 11.72
CA THR A 356 -9.61 5.79 10.95
C THR A 356 -9.50 7.16 11.64
N ARG A 357 -9.21 7.17 12.94
CA ARG A 357 -8.95 8.37 13.75
C ARG A 357 -7.46 8.60 14.05
N GLY A 358 -6.55 7.95 13.32
CA GLY A 358 -5.10 8.17 13.47
C GLY A 358 -4.47 7.60 14.74
N THR A 359 -5.16 6.75 15.50
CA THR A 359 -4.55 6.07 16.66
C THR A 359 -3.69 4.89 16.18
N PRO A 360 -2.38 4.83 16.46
CA PRO A 360 -1.54 3.71 16.03
C PRO A 360 -1.97 2.37 16.62
N VAL A 361 -2.02 1.34 15.79
CA VAL A 361 -2.37 -0.04 16.14
C VAL A 361 -1.32 -1.05 15.71
N GLY A 362 -0.41 -0.66 14.82
CA GLY A 362 0.67 -1.50 14.35
C GLY A 362 1.58 -0.79 13.36
N TYR A 363 2.43 -1.58 12.72
CA TYR A 363 3.40 -1.11 11.73
C TYR A 363 3.63 -2.19 10.69
N PHE A 364 4.04 -1.78 9.49
CA PHE A 364 4.56 -2.69 8.49
C PHE A 364 5.94 -3.20 8.88
N GLY A 365 6.15 -4.47 8.60
CA GLY A 365 7.41 -5.17 8.87
C GLY A 365 7.41 -6.53 8.18
N GLY A 366 8.59 -7.11 8.04
CA GLY A 366 8.80 -8.40 7.39
C GLY A 366 9.15 -8.28 5.90
N LEU A 367 9.21 -9.42 5.20
CA LEU A 367 9.47 -9.48 3.75
C LEU A 367 8.18 -9.40 2.93
N PHE A 368 7.03 -9.48 3.59
CA PHE A 368 5.70 -9.50 2.98
C PHE A 368 5.00 -8.14 3.09
N ASP A 369 5.77 -7.06 2.98
CA ASP A 369 5.27 -5.69 2.80
C ASP A 369 4.63 -5.47 1.41
N GLY A 370 4.24 -6.55 0.71
CA GLY A 370 3.73 -6.51 -0.66
C GLY A 370 4.75 -6.01 -1.71
N SER A 371 6.02 -5.76 -1.32
CA SER A 371 7.00 -5.21 -2.26
C SER A 371 7.36 -6.19 -3.37
N THR A 372 7.35 -7.52 -3.11
CA THR A 372 8.03 -8.45 -4.01
C THR A 372 7.30 -9.69 -4.54
N ASN A 373 6.03 -10.05 -4.22
CA ASN A 373 5.27 -10.99 -5.10
C ASN A 373 3.83 -11.38 -4.70
N GLU A 374 3.26 -10.95 -3.59
CA GLU A 374 1.86 -11.28 -3.26
C GLU A 374 1.00 -10.04 -3.49
N GLN A 375 0.38 -9.99 -4.68
CA GLN A 375 -0.62 -8.97 -4.97
C GLN A 375 -1.77 -9.15 -3.95
N TYR A 376 -2.27 -8.05 -3.38
CA TYR A 376 -3.50 -7.95 -2.57
C TYR A 376 -3.44 -8.20 -1.05
N GLN A 377 -2.32 -8.66 -0.48
CA GLN A 377 -2.19 -8.79 0.98
C GLN A 377 -0.81 -8.33 1.46
N SER A 378 -0.80 -7.40 2.41
CA SER A 378 0.42 -6.99 3.11
C SER A 378 0.36 -7.44 4.56
N TYR A 379 1.52 -7.73 5.12
CA TYR A 379 1.65 -8.17 6.50
C TYR A 379 2.24 -7.05 7.33
N GLY A 380 1.74 -6.93 8.55
CA GLY A 380 2.25 -6.02 9.56
C GLY A 380 2.25 -6.68 10.93
N PHE A 381 2.81 -5.97 11.88
CA PHE A 381 2.82 -6.35 13.29
C PHE A 381 1.93 -5.41 14.09
N THR A 382 1.18 -5.97 15.03
CA THR A 382 0.39 -5.20 15.99
C THR A 382 1.30 -4.64 17.08
N LEU A 383 0.92 -3.50 17.67
CA LEU A 383 1.68 -2.92 18.79
C LEU A 383 1.58 -3.74 20.09
N GLN A 384 0.70 -4.75 20.14
CA GLN A 384 0.61 -5.67 21.27
C GLN A 384 1.91 -6.46 21.50
N GLY A 385 2.71 -6.66 20.44
CA GLY A 385 4.02 -7.30 20.55
C GLY A 385 5.14 -6.42 21.10
N LEU A 386 4.86 -5.14 21.38
CA LEU A 386 5.87 -4.26 21.94
C LEU A 386 6.10 -4.50 23.43
N PRO A 387 7.31 -4.19 23.92
CA PRO A 387 7.63 -4.14 25.34
C PRO A 387 6.59 -3.35 26.16
N HIS A 388 6.15 -3.91 27.28
CA HIS A 388 5.28 -3.19 28.23
C HIS A 388 6.05 -2.29 29.19
N ASP A 389 7.37 -2.46 29.29
CA ASP A 389 8.30 -1.73 30.16
C ASP A 389 8.96 -0.54 29.43
N LEU A 390 8.21 0.16 28.58
CA LEU A 390 8.72 1.37 27.93
C LEU A 390 9.03 2.48 28.96
N PRO A 391 10.12 3.24 28.78
CA PRO A 391 10.48 4.31 29.72
C PRO A 391 9.53 5.52 29.58
N CYS A 392 8.66 5.73 30.56
CA CYS A 392 7.67 6.80 30.53
C CYS A 392 8.03 8.00 31.42
N PHE A 393 7.76 9.22 30.92
CA PHE A 393 7.91 10.48 31.65
C PHE A 393 7.28 10.47 33.06
N GLU A 394 6.11 9.85 33.25
CA GLU A 394 5.43 9.81 34.55
C GLU A 394 6.22 9.06 35.64
N ASN A 395 7.07 8.10 35.24
CA ASN A 395 7.89 7.33 36.17
C ASN A 395 9.10 8.13 36.68
N GLU A 396 9.64 9.07 35.89
CA GLU A 396 10.74 9.95 36.35
C GLU A 396 10.28 10.90 37.47
N THR A 397 9.01 11.33 37.46
CA THR A 397 8.45 12.20 38.51
C THR A 397 8.11 11.51 39.83
N LYS A 398 8.10 10.16 39.88
CA LYS A 398 7.78 9.41 41.11
C LYS A 398 9.00 9.06 41.97
N GLU A 399 10.21 9.28 41.46
CA GLU A 399 11.47 9.04 42.17
C GLU A 399 12.22 10.33 42.59
N ALA A 400 11.55 11.49 42.56
CA ALA A 400 12.12 12.77 43.00
C ALA A 400 11.70 13.16 44.43
#